data_AF-A0A3Q2YEF5-F1
#
_entry.id   AF-A0A3Q2YEF5-F1
#
_cell.length_a   1.000
_cell.length_b   1.000
_cell.length_c   1.000
_cell.angle_alpha   90.00
_cell.angle_beta   90.00
_cell.angle_gamma   90.00
#
_symmetry.space_group_name_H-M   'P 1'
#
loop_
_entity.id
_entity.type
_entity.pdbx_description
1 polymer ?
#
loop_
_entity_poly.entity_id
_entity_poly.type
_entity_poly.pdbx_seq_one_letter_code
_entity_poly.pdbx_strand_id
1 'polypeptide(L)'
;QDYLRSKEEGREDATLQLLLNLSSQRGICFPCTPSSSLSFAQHHLLATPFPLLHTIKDDSSSEIQVAWEDVRLQLRCYLLERLSTESQTTRAVPSLSINQRVHRLQQLCFLYPECEVLTHYQEVRGQAMLALLHCAMSSSPANVTGFDRVTVAFRSVVPALTQALTEDLHILPRVVEQDAILGFLNASYLRPLARELTSLMERECETALRDNTMPG
;
A
#
# COMPACT_ATOMS: atom_id res chain seq x y z
N GLN A 1 21.21 20.53 9.81
CA GLN A 1 20.57 19.31 9.25
C GLN A 1 19.38 19.76 8.39
N ASP A 2 19.63 20.45 7.27
CA ASP A 2 18.59 21.28 6.62
C ASP A 2 18.27 20.90 5.16
N TYR A 3 19.04 19.98 4.55
CA TYR A 3 18.84 19.59 3.14
C TYR A 3 17.49 18.89 2.91
N LEU A 4 17.08 17.99 3.80
CA LEU A 4 15.77 17.36 3.73
C LEU A 4 14.63 18.28 4.22
N ARG A 5 14.93 19.44 4.80
CA ARG A 5 13.92 20.44 5.18
C ARG A 5 13.73 21.54 4.12
N SER A 6 14.65 21.70 3.16
CA SER A 6 14.56 22.69 2.08
C SER A 6 13.60 22.25 0.99
N LYS A 7 12.66 23.09 0.52
CA LYS A 7 11.65 22.74 -0.50
C LYS A 7 12.20 22.49 -1.93
N GLU A 8 13.43 22.03 -2.06
CA GLU A 8 14.04 21.68 -3.34
C GLU A 8 13.36 20.43 -3.94
N GLU A 9 12.93 20.55 -5.19
CA GLU A 9 12.25 19.47 -5.90
C GLU A 9 13.23 18.33 -6.23
N GLY A 10 12.84 17.08 -5.99
CA GLY A 10 13.66 15.89 -6.29
C GLY A 10 14.70 15.52 -5.23
N ARG A 11 14.79 16.26 -4.12
CA ARG A 11 15.72 15.96 -3.00
C ARG A 11 15.48 14.57 -2.39
N GLU A 12 14.23 14.13 -2.26
CA GLU A 12 13.90 12.80 -1.70
C GLU A 12 14.39 11.69 -2.63
N ASP A 13 14.18 11.83 -3.94
CA ASP A 13 14.67 10.85 -4.93
C ASP A 13 16.20 10.81 -4.97
N ALA A 14 16.88 11.97 -4.92
CA ALA A 14 18.32 12.05 -4.85
C ALA A 14 18.87 11.40 -3.56
N THR A 15 18.20 11.63 -2.43
CA THR A 15 18.56 11.04 -1.14
C THR A 15 18.39 9.52 -1.16
N LEU A 16 17.27 9.01 -1.67
CA LEU A 16 17.04 7.57 -1.82
C LEU A 16 18.11 6.91 -2.68
N GLN A 17 18.44 7.52 -3.82
CA GLN A 17 19.48 6.99 -4.71
C GLN A 17 20.85 6.98 -4.02
N LEU A 18 21.18 8.02 -3.26
CA LEU A 18 22.41 8.08 -2.49
C LEU A 18 22.47 6.96 -1.44
N LEU A 19 21.41 6.77 -0.65
CA LEU A 19 21.34 5.74 0.39
C LEU A 19 21.48 4.33 -0.21
N LEU A 20 20.80 4.04 -1.32
CA LEU A 20 20.91 2.77 -2.03
C LEU A 20 22.32 2.54 -2.60
N ASN A 21 22.95 3.57 -3.16
CA ASN A 21 24.33 3.49 -3.65
C ASN A 21 25.32 3.23 -2.51
N LEU A 22 25.15 3.91 -1.36
CA LEU A 22 25.96 3.70 -0.18
C LEU A 22 25.82 2.28 0.36
N SER A 23 24.60 1.74 0.39
CA SER A 23 24.35 0.38 0.84
C SER A 23 24.96 -0.65 -0.12
N SER A 24 24.68 -0.54 -1.42
CA SER A 24 25.09 -1.52 -2.43
C SER A 24 26.58 -1.47 -2.79
N GLN A 25 27.18 -0.28 -2.89
CA GLN A 25 28.56 -0.12 -3.34
C GLN A 25 29.56 -0.09 -2.18
N ARG A 26 29.13 0.36 -1.00
CA ARG A 26 30.01 0.55 0.16
C ARG A 26 29.68 -0.37 1.33
N GLY A 27 28.68 -1.25 1.20
CA GLY A 27 28.30 -2.20 2.25
C GLY A 27 27.77 -1.54 3.52
N ILE A 28 27.33 -0.28 3.43
CA ILE A 28 26.80 0.45 4.59
C ILE A 28 25.43 -0.13 4.94
N CYS A 29 25.32 -0.63 6.17
CA CYS A 29 24.05 -1.11 6.72
C CYS A 29 23.38 0.04 7.48
N PHE A 30 22.12 0.30 7.17
CA PHE A 30 21.31 1.29 7.88
C PHE A 30 20.51 0.60 8.99
N PRO A 31 20.27 1.26 10.14
CA PRO A 31 19.49 0.67 11.23
C PRO A 31 18.09 0.28 10.77
N CYS A 32 17.78 -1.02 10.85
CA CYS A 32 16.42 -1.54 10.68
C CYS A 32 15.76 -1.61 12.05
N THR A 33 15.15 -0.53 12.52
CA THR A 33 14.25 -0.63 13.67
C THR A 33 12.91 -1.21 13.17
N PRO A 34 12.37 -2.28 13.80
CA PRO A 34 10.98 -2.65 13.59
C PRO A 34 10.14 -1.46 14.06
N SER A 35 9.20 -1.01 13.23
CA SER A 35 8.27 0.02 13.65
C SER A 35 7.44 -0.57 14.80
N SER A 36 7.36 0.11 15.94
CA SER A 36 6.69 -0.38 17.16
C SER A 36 5.17 -0.59 17.03
N SER A 37 4.62 -0.63 15.81
CA SER A 37 3.17 -0.57 15.57
C SER A 37 2.49 -1.94 15.44
N LEU A 38 3.17 -3.05 15.12
CA LEU A 38 2.47 -4.33 14.89
C LEU A 38 3.23 -5.53 15.48
N SER A 39 2.86 -5.86 16.71
CA SER A 39 3.18 -7.11 17.41
C SER A 39 2.37 -8.29 16.84
N PHE A 40 2.60 -8.69 15.60
CA PHE A 40 2.09 -9.96 15.04
C PHE A 40 3.07 -10.58 14.03
N ALA A 41 4.27 -10.90 14.51
CA ALA A 41 5.14 -11.98 14.02
C ALA A 41 6.53 -11.81 14.68
N GLN A 42 6.59 -11.97 16.00
CA GLN A 42 7.83 -12.47 16.59
C GLN A 42 8.05 -13.89 16.07
N HIS A 43 9.32 -14.28 15.95
CA HIS A 43 9.82 -15.56 15.45
C HIS A 43 9.91 -15.63 13.92
N HIS A 44 10.97 -15.06 13.35
CA HIS A 44 11.84 -15.65 12.32
C HIS A 44 12.60 -14.52 11.61
N LEU A 45 13.67 -14.03 12.24
CA LEU A 45 14.90 -13.60 11.56
C LEU A 45 15.92 -13.25 12.65
N LEU A 46 16.83 -14.19 12.88
CA LEU A 46 18.06 -13.96 13.62
C LEU A 46 18.88 -12.89 12.88
N ALA A 47 18.85 -11.67 13.37
CA ALA A 47 20.00 -10.79 13.35
C ALA A 47 20.33 -10.52 14.82
N THR A 48 21.29 -11.27 15.34
CA THR A 48 21.85 -11.10 16.68
C THR A 48 22.28 -9.65 16.92
N PRO A 49 21.74 -8.93 17.92
CA PRO A 49 22.55 -8.00 18.68
C PRO A 49 23.11 -8.80 19.85
N PHE A 50 24.40 -9.14 19.83
CA PHE A 50 25.06 -9.47 21.10
C PHE A 50 24.96 -8.23 21.99
N PRO A 51 24.27 -8.24 23.15
CA PRO A 51 24.56 -7.26 24.17
C PRO A 51 25.80 -7.80 24.87
N LEU A 52 26.98 -7.40 24.39
CA LEU A 52 28.16 -7.40 25.23
C LEU A 52 27.78 -6.57 26.47
N LEU A 53 27.79 -7.21 27.63
CA LEU A 53 27.37 -6.69 28.94
C LEU A 53 28.21 -5.51 29.47
N HIS A 54 28.90 -4.77 28.61
CA HIS A 54 29.68 -3.58 28.96
C HIS A 54 29.84 -2.60 27.79
N THR A 55 28.75 -2.04 27.27
CA THR A 55 28.85 -0.85 26.40
C THR A 55 28.31 0.37 27.14
N ILE A 56 29.24 1.25 27.50
CA ILE A 56 28.96 2.65 27.83
C ILE A 56 28.03 3.18 26.73
N LYS A 57 26.86 3.70 27.12
CA LYS A 57 25.91 4.29 26.19
C LYS A 57 26.57 5.55 25.62
N ASP A 58 27.06 5.48 24.40
CA ASP A 58 27.69 6.60 23.71
C ASP A 58 26.57 7.54 23.20
N ASP A 59 26.48 8.74 23.75
CA ASP A 59 25.44 9.73 23.43
C ASP A 59 25.42 10.05 21.92
N SER A 60 26.57 9.94 21.24
CA SER A 60 26.70 10.13 19.79
C SER A 60 25.97 9.08 18.95
N SER A 61 25.91 7.83 19.42
CA SER A 61 25.15 6.77 18.75
C SER A 61 23.64 7.01 18.80
N SER A 62 23.16 7.66 19.88
CA SER A 62 21.75 8.00 20.04
C SER A 62 21.34 9.13 19.09
N GLU A 63 22.19 10.14 18.91
CA GLU A 63 21.93 11.26 17.99
C GLU A 63 21.88 10.80 16.53
N ILE A 64 22.78 9.90 16.12
CA ILE A 64 22.79 9.32 14.77
C ILE A 64 21.52 8.50 14.52
N GLN A 65 21.06 7.74 15.51
CA GLN A 65 19.83 6.96 15.39
C GLN A 65 18.60 7.86 15.22
N VAL A 66 18.48 8.91 16.02
CA VAL A 66 17.39 9.89 15.90
C VAL A 66 17.41 10.58 14.53
N ALA A 67 18.59 11.02 14.08
CA ALA A 67 18.74 11.65 12.77
C ALA A 67 18.36 10.70 11.62
N TRP A 68 18.71 9.42 11.73
CA TRP A 68 18.32 8.40 10.76
C TRP A 68 16.81 8.20 10.73
N GLU A 69 16.15 8.08 11.89
CA GLU A 69 14.69 7.91 11.94
C GLU A 69 13.94 9.11 11.33
N ASP A 70 14.43 10.34 11.52
CA ASP A 70 13.87 11.52 10.87
C ASP A 70 13.96 11.45 9.34
N VAL A 71 15.15 11.09 8.81
CA VAL A 71 15.35 10.89 7.36
C VAL A 71 14.45 9.77 6.85
N ARG A 72 14.43 8.63 7.55
CA ARG A 72 13.65 7.45 7.19
C ARG A 72 12.17 7.78 7.15
N LEU A 73 11.63 8.45 8.16
CA LEU A 73 10.23 8.86 8.23
C LEU A 73 9.86 9.77 7.05
N GLN A 74 10.67 10.78 6.76
CA GLN A 74 10.39 11.69 5.65
C GLN A 74 10.34 10.96 4.30
N LEU A 75 11.31 10.09 4.03
CA LEU A 75 11.35 9.33 2.78
C LEU A 75 10.18 8.34 2.67
N ARG A 76 9.77 7.74 3.79
CA ARG A 76 8.59 6.86 3.86
C ARG A 76 7.32 7.61 3.49
N CYS A 77 7.08 8.78 4.11
CA CYS A 77 5.92 9.61 3.78
C CYS A 77 5.90 9.99 2.30
N TYR A 78 7.05 10.44 1.76
CA TYR A 78 7.20 10.76 0.35
C TYR A 78 6.83 9.60 -0.58
N LEU A 79 7.35 8.41 -0.33
CA LEU A 79 7.08 7.23 -1.16
C LEU A 79 5.62 6.76 -1.05
N LEU A 80 5.03 6.81 0.15
CA LEU A 80 3.63 6.42 0.37
C LEU A 80 2.64 7.37 -0.30
N GLU A 81 2.90 8.69 -0.24
CA GLU A 81 2.10 9.69 -0.95
C GLU A 81 2.12 9.46 -2.47
N ARG A 82 3.30 9.17 -3.03
CA ARG A 82 3.44 8.84 -4.46
C ARG A 82 2.79 7.52 -4.84
N LEU A 83 2.84 6.51 -3.96
CA LEU A 83 2.17 5.24 -4.17
C LEU A 83 0.64 5.40 -4.19
N SER A 84 0.11 6.27 -3.33
CA SER A 84 -1.33 6.52 -3.16
C SER A 84 -1.92 7.41 -4.25
N THR A 85 -1.25 8.50 -4.61
CA THR A 85 -1.71 9.42 -5.67
C THR A 85 -1.82 8.72 -7.03
N GLU A 86 -0.95 7.76 -7.29
CA GLU A 86 -0.93 7.00 -8.53
C GLU A 86 -2.01 5.92 -8.60
N SER A 87 -2.47 5.39 -7.46
CA SER A 87 -3.55 4.39 -7.46
C SER A 87 -4.94 5.01 -7.67
N GLN A 88 -5.07 6.33 -7.47
CA GLN A 88 -6.35 7.05 -7.54
C GLN A 88 -6.71 7.57 -8.94
N THR A 89 -5.80 7.50 -9.91
CA THR A 89 -6.06 7.94 -11.30
C THR A 89 -6.92 6.91 -12.03
N THR A 90 -8.22 6.93 -11.73
CA THR A 90 -9.29 6.12 -12.35
C THR A 90 -9.56 6.45 -13.83
N ARG A 91 -8.77 7.35 -14.44
CA ARG A 91 -8.93 7.79 -15.81
C ARG A 91 -7.64 7.47 -16.56
N ALA A 92 -7.70 6.41 -17.39
CA ALA A 92 -6.88 6.00 -18.53
C ALA A 92 -5.70 6.89 -19.00
N VAL A 93 -4.90 7.43 -18.09
CA VAL A 93 -3.54 7.92 -18.33
C VAL A 93 -2.66 6.74 -17.94
N PRO A 94 -1.67 6.35 -18.74
CA PRO A 94 -0.90 5.14 -18.45
C PRO A 94 -0.35 5.26 -17.05
N SER A 95 -0.89 4.42 -16.18
CA SER A 95 -0.32 4.04 -14.90
C SER A 95 1.18 3.95 -15.08
N LEU A 96 1.91 4.50 -14.13
CA LEU A 96 3.34 4.27 -13.94
C LEU A 96 3.69 2.84 -14.37
N SER A 97 4.74 2.69 -15.18
CA SER A 97 5.11 1.36 -15.69
C SER A 97 5.31 0.40 -14.52
N ILE A 98 4.95 -0.88 -14.69
CA ILE A 98 5.14 -1.94 -13.68
C ILE A 98 6.52 -1.84 -13.01
N ASN A 99 7.57 -1.53 -13.79
CA ASN A 99 8.93 -1.36 -13.29
C ASN A 99 9.10 -0.22 -12.29
N GLN A 100 8.48 0.92 -12.53
CA GLN A 100 8.56 2.05 -11.61
C GLN A 100 7.82 1.73 -10.29
N ARG A 101 6.75 0.92 -10.32
CA ARG A 101 6.00 0.54 -9.11
C ARG A 101 6.79 -0.48 -8.30
N VAL A 102 7.37 -1.47 -8.98
CA VAL A 102 8.35 -2.39 -8.39
C VAL A 102 9.49 -1.62 -7.73
N HIS A 103 10.09 -0.67 -8.44
CA HIS A 103 11.21 0.12 -7.91
C HIS A 103 10.81 0.89 -6.64
N ARG A 104 9.62 1.51 -6.64
CA ARG A 104 9.12 2.24 -5.46
C ARG A 104 8.87 1.32 -4.28
N LEU A 105 8.28 0.15 -4.51
CA LEU A 105 8.05 -0.83 -3.46
C LEU A 105 9.38 -1.38 -2.91
N GLN A 106 10.38 -1.61 -3.77
CA GLN A 106 11.73 -1.98 -3.33
C GLN A 106 12.38 -0.87 -2.49
N GLN A 107 12.20 0.40 -2.85
CA GLN A 107 12.64 1.53 -2.03
C GLN A 107 11.92 1.56 -0.67
N LEU A 108 10.62 1.23 -0.64
CA LEU A 108 9.89 1.09 0.62
C LEU A 108 10.41 -0.08 1.45
N CYS A 109 10.71 -1.25 0.85
CA CYS A 109 11.32 -2.39 1.54
C CYS A 109 12.72 -2.10 2.08
N PHE A 110 13.45 -1.15 1.49
CA PHE A 110 14.69 -0.64 2.08
C PHE A 110 14.43 0.17 3.36
N LEU A 111 13.30 0.86 3.44
CA LEU A 111 12.93 1.70 4.57
C LEU A 111 12.01 1.03 5.59
N TYR A 112 11.34 -0.08 5.28
CA TYR A 112 10.35 -0.74 6.14
C TYR A 112 10.59 -2.24 6.17
N PRO A 113 10.21 -2.92 7.26
CA PRO A 113 9.97 -4.35 7.21
C PRO A 113 8.99 -4.69 6.09
N GLU A 114 9.20 -5.82 5.42
CA GLU A 114 8.39 -6.24 4.27
C GLU A 114 6.89 -6.28 4.58
N CYS A 115 6.51 -6.78 5.75
CA CYS A 115 5.10 -6.86 6.17
C CYS A 115 4.41 -5.48 6.28
N GLU A 116 5.13 -4.44 6.69
CA GLU A 116 4.61 -3.08 6.77
C GLU A 116 4.41 -2.50 5.35
N VAL A 117 5.35 -2.75 4.43
CA VAL A 117 5.21 -2.37 3.02
C VAL A 117 3.99 -3.04 2.40
N LEU A 118 3.82 -4.35 2.63
CA LEU A 118 2.66 -5.09 2.14
C LEU A 118 1.36 -4.55 2.70
N THR A 119 1.30 -4.24 4.00
CA THR A 119 0.10 -3.70 4.64
C THR A 119 -0.30 -2.37 4.00
N HIS A 120 0.64 -1.43 3.85
CA HIS A 120 0.37 -0.16 3.19
C HIS A 120 -0.03 -0.33 1.72
N TYR A 121 0.63 -1.24 1.00
CA TYR A 121 0.27 -1.47 -0.39
C TYR A 121 -1.13 -2.10 -0.52
N GLN A 122 -1.52 -2.99 0.40
CA GLN A 122 -2.88 -3.55 0.46
C GLN A 122 -3.92 -2.46 0.67
N GLU A 123 -3.66 -1.53 1.60
CA GLU A 123 -4.56 -0.39 1.88
C GLU A 123 -4.76 0.48 0.64
N VAL A 124 -3.67 0.85 -0.03
CA VAL A 124 -3.70 1.65 -1.26
C VAL A 124 -4.51 0.97 -2.36
N ARG A 125 -4.28 -0.34 -2.59
CA ARG A 125 -5.01 -1.11 -3.61
C ARG A 125 -6.48 -1.31 -3.24
N GLY A 126 -6.78 -1.61 -1.98
CA GLY A 126 -8.14 -1.75 -1.48
C GLY A 126 -8.92 -0.44 -1.61
N GLN A 127 -8.34 0.69 -1.25
CA GLN A 127 -8.98 2.00 -1.40
C GLN A 127 -9.26 2.35 -2.87
N ALA A 128 -8.30 2.13 -3.77
CA ALA A 128 -8.49 2.37 -5.20
C ALA A 128 -9.62 1.52 -5.78
N MET A 129 -9.67 0.25 -5.39
CA MET A 129 -10.69 -0.71 -5.77
C MET A 129 -12.10 -0.30 -5.27
N LEU A 130 -12.21 0.10 -4.00
CA LEU A 130 -13.47 0.61 -3.43
C LEU A 130 -13.92 1.89 -4.13
N ALA A 131 -12.99 2.81 -4.41
CA ALA A 131 -13.29 4.03 -5.15
C ALA A 131 -13.84 3.72 -6.55
N LEU A 132 -13.24 2.77 -7.28
CA LEU A 132 -13.75 2.31 -8.58
C LEU A 132 -15.18 1.80 -8.49
N LEU A 133 -15.47 0.93 -7.52
CA LEU A 133 -16.82 0.40 -7.30
C LEU A 133 -17.83 1.51 -6.98
N HIS A 134 -17.51 2.40 -6.03
CA HIS A 134 -18.39 3.49 -5.66
C HIS A 134 -18.65 4.46 -6.81
N CYS A 135 -17.63 4.77 -7.62
CA CYS A 135 -17.79 5.57 -8.84
C CYS A 135 -18.70 4.89 -9.88
N ALA A 136 -18.60 3.57 -10.07
CA ALA A 136 -19.47 2.84 -10.98
C ALA A 136 -20.93 2.81 -10.48
N MET A 137 -21.12 2.65 -9.17
CA MET A 137 -22.44 2.69 -8.54
C MET A 137 -23.11 4.07 -8.67
N SER A 138 -22.33 5.16 -8.57
CA SER A 138 -22.86 6.53 -8.67
C SER A 138 -23.05 7.04 -10.10
N SER A 139 -22.33 6.47 -11.07
CA SER A 139 -22.43 6.83 -12.50
C SER A 139 -23.42 5.97 -13.29
N SER A 140 -24.10 5.04 -12.63
CA SER A 140 -25.09 4.18 -13.26
C SER A 140 -26.26 5.01 -13.84
N PRO A 141 -26.74 4.69 -15.05
CA PRO A 141 -27.79 5.47 -15.70
C PRO A 141 -29.09 5.41 -14.88
N ALA A 142 -29.81 6.54 -14.84
CA ALA A 142 -30.95 6.76 -13.94
C ALA A 142 -32.13 5.77 -14.13
N ASN A 143 -32.17 5.05 -15.24
CA ASN A 143 -33.17 4.03 -15.54
C ASN A 143 -32.84 2.63 -14.99
N VAL A 144 -31.65 2.45 -14.40
CA VAL A 144 -31.22 1.17 -13.83
C VAL A 144 -31.27 1.28 -12.29
N THR A 145 -32.14 0.51 -11.67
CA THR A 145 -32.36 0.51 -10.21
C THR A 145 -32.19 -0.90 -9.63
N GLY A 146 -32.25 -1.04 -8.30
CA GLY A 146 -32.22 -2.34 -7.66
C GLY A 146 -30.95 -3.14 -7.91
N PHE A 147 -31.11 -4.46 -7.97
CA PHE A 147 -30.05 -5.43 -8.29
C PHE A 147 -29.46 -5.26 -9.70
N ASP A 148 -30.23 -4.74 -10.66
CA ASP A 148 -29.72 -4.46 -12.00
C ASP A 148 -28.64 -3.37 -11.96
N ARG A 149 -28.79 -2.37 -11.07
CA ARG A 149 -27.80 -1.30 -10.87
C ARG A 149 -26.48 -1.88 -10.40
N VAL A 150 -26.53 -2.77 -9.41
CA VAL A 150 -25.35 -3.46 -8.88
C VAL A 150 -24.69 -4.31 -9.97
N THR A 151 -25.48 -5.04 -10.76
CA THR A 151 -24.97 -5.89 -11.85
C THR A 151 -24.26 -5.08 -12.93
N VAL A 152 -24.86 -3.97 -13.39
CA VAL A 152 -24.29 -3.09 -14.41
C VAL A 152 -23.01 -2.42 -13.91
N ALA A 153 -23.02 -1.89 -12.69
CA ALA A 153 -21.85 -1.27 -12.08
C ALA A 153 -20.70 -2.27 -11.87
N PHE A 154 -21.01 -3.48 -11.42
CA PHE A 154 -19.98 -4.50 -11.25
C PHE A 154 -19.37 -4.91 -12.60
N ARG A 155 -20.22 -5.13 -13.60
CA ARG A 155 -19.77 -5.47 -14.96
C ARG A 155 -18.88 -4.39 -15.56
N SER A 156 -19.11 -3.12 -15.26
CA SER A 156 -18.30 -2.02 -15.79
C SER A 156 -16.91 -1.94 -15.13
N VAL A 157 -16.75 -2.37 -13.87
CA VAL A 157 -15.44 -2.33 -13.18
C VAL A 157 -14.59 -3.59 -13.36
N VAL A 158 -15.18 -4.74 -13.72
CA VAL A 158 -14.46 -6.01 -13.88
C VAL A 158 -13.18 -5.90 -14.73
N PRO A 159 -13.17 -5.22 -15.90
CA PRO A 159 -11.96 -5.08 -16.69
C PRO A 159 -10.83 -4.36 -15.95
N ALA A 160 -11.15 -3.26 -15.25
CA ALA A 160 -10.18 -2.48 -14.48
C ALA A 160 -9.65 -3.28 -13.27
N LEU A 161 -10.53 -4.00 -12.57
CA LEU A 161 -10.14 -4.88 -11.46
C LEU A 161 -9.25 -6.03 -11.93
N THR A 162 -9.57 -6.64 -13.07
CA THR A 162 -8.79 -7.74 -13.64
C THR A 162 -7.40 -7.26 -14.08
N GLN A 163 -7.32 -6.09 -14.71
CA GLN A 163 -6.05 -5.48 -15.06
C GLN A 163 -5.22 -5.16 -13.80
N ALA A 164 -5.84 -4.52 -12.80
CA ALA A 164 -5.20 -4.17 -11.53
C ALA A 164 -4.61 -5.40 -10.83
N LEU A 165 -5.37 -6.49 -10.77
CA LEU A 165 -4.92 -7.76 -10.20
C LEU A 165 -3.79 -8.39 -11.04
N THR A 166 -3.88 -8.32 -12.36
CA THR A 166 -2.85 -8.83 -13.27
C THR A 166 -1.54 -8.07 -13.11
N GLU A 167 -1.58 -6.74 -13.00
CA GLU A 167 -0.40 -5.92 -12.74
C GLU A 167 0.25 -6.32 -11.41
N ASP A 168 -0.54 -6.45 -10.35
CA ASP A 168 -0.02 -6.82 -9.04
C ASP A 168 0.60 -8.21 -9.02
N LEU A 169 0.06 -9.17 -9.79
CA LEU A 169 0.69 -10.47 -10.00
C LEU A 169 2.06 -10.39 -10.70
N HIS A 170 2.33 -9.34 -11.48
CA HIS A 170 3.65 -9.10 -12.06
C HIS A 170 4.59 -8.32 -11.13
N ILE A 171 4.04 -7.52 -10.23
CA ILE A 171 4.79 -6.67 -9.30
C ILE A 171 5.24 -7.45 -8.08
N LEU A 172 4.32 -8.14 -7.40
CA LEU A 172 4.56 -8.76 -6.09
C LEU A 172 5.72 -9.77 -6.09
N PRO A 173 5.88 -10.67 -7.09
CA PRO A 173 6.99 -11.62 -7.11
C PRO A 173 8.39 -10.97 -7.18
N ARG A 174 8.47 -9.67 -7.49
CA ARG A 174 9.71 -8.90 -7.60
C ARG A 174 10.02 -8.08 -6.35
N VAL A 175 9.13 -8.12 -5.35
CA VAL A 175 9.16 -7.29 -4.15
C VAL A 175 9.14 -8.13 -2.88
N VAL A 176 8.36 -9.22 -2.86
CA VAL A 176 8.09 -10.00 -1.64
C VAL A 176 8.25 -11.50 -1.84
N GLU A 177 8.32 -12.23 -0.74
CA GLU A 177 8.33 -13.69 -0.74
C GLU A 177 7.03 -14.28 -1.31
N GLN A 178 7.14 -15.47 -1.90
CA GLN A 178 6.07 -16.07 -2.70
C GLN A 178 4.83 -16.44 -1.86
N ASP A 179 5.01 -16.78 -0.58
CA ASP A 179 3.96 -17.14 0.36
C ASP A 179 3.08 -15.94 0.77
N ALA A 180 3.65 -14.73 0.78
CA ALA A 180 2.92 -13.50 1.11
C ALA A 180 1.96 -13.03 0.00
N ILE A 181 2.18 -13.45 -1.26
CA ILE A 181 1.43 -12.97 -2.44
C ILE A 181 -0.06 -13.31 -2.32
N LEU A 182 -0.40 -14.54 -1.95
CA LEU A 182 -1.80 -14.95 -1.83
C LEU A 182 -2.50 -14.21 -0.68
N GLY A 183 -1.79 -14.03 0.44
CA GLY A 183 -2.26 -13.24 1.57
C GLY A 183 -2.56 -11.80 1.17
N PHE A 184 -1.67 -11.19 0.38
CA PHE A 184 -1.87 -9.86 -0.20
C PHE A 184 -3.13 -9.79 -1.06
N LEU A 185 -3.28 -10.64 -2.07
CA LEU A 185 -4.40 -10.58 -3.01
C LEU A 185 -5.75 -10.78 -2.31
N ASN A 186 -5.77 -11.66 -1.31
CA ASN A 186 -6.97 -11.88 -0.51
C ASN A 186 -7.35 -10.63 0.30
N ALA A 187 -6.37 -9.98 0.93
CA ALA A 187 -6.58 -8.82 1.78
C ALA A 187 -6.93 -7.55 0.98
N SER A 188 -6.33 -7.35 -0.19
CA SER A 188 -6.51 -6.13 -0.99
C SER A 188 -7.68 -6.18 -1.98
N TYR A 189 -8.04 -7.36 -2.48
CA TYR A 189 -9.09 -7.51 -3.50
C TYR A 189 -10.24 -8.39 -3.04
N LEU A 190 -10.00 -9.66 -2.76
CA LEU A 190 -11.08 -10.65 -2.64
C LEU A 190 -11.96 -10.40 -1.42
N ARG A 191 -11.36 -10.19 -0.25
CA ARG A 191 -12.09 -9.93 1.00
C ARG A 191 -12.83 -8.59 0.96
N PRO A 192 -12.22 -7.46 0.54
CA PRO A 192 -12.96 -6.21 0.36
C PRO A 192 -14.11 -6.34 -0.64
N LEU A 193 -13.90 -7.01 -1.78
CA LEU A 193 -14.93 -7.21 -2.80
C LEU A 193 -16.13 -7.98 -2.28
N ALA A 194 -15.87 -9.09 -1.59
CA ALA A 194 -16.92 -9.90 -0.99
C ALA A 194 -17.72 -9.11 0.05
N ARG A 195 -17.05 -8.32 0.90
CA ARG A 195 -17.69 -7.47 1.91
C ARG A 195 -18.58 -6.40 1.27
N GLU A 196 -18.07 -5.67 0.29
CA GLU A 196 -18.86 -4.64 -0.39
C GLU A 196 -20.04 -5.21 -1.17
N LEU A 197 -19.83 -6.32 -1.88
CA LEU A 197 -20.91 -6.96 -2.61
C LEU A 197 -22.02 -7.43 -1.65
N THR A 198 -21.65 -8.00 -0.51
CA THR A 198 -22.60 -8.41 0.53
C THR A 198 -23.40 -7.20 1.05
N SER A 199 -22.71 -6.12 1.41
CA SER A 199 -23.32 -4.86 1.87
C SER A 199 -24.27 -4.26 0.82
N LEU A 200 -23.90 -4.28 -0.46
CA LEU A 200 -24.76 -3.81 -1.54
C LEU A 200 -26.01 -4.69 -1.71
N MET A 201 -25.84 -6.02 -1.67
CA MET A 201 -26.98 -6.95 -1.75
C MET A 201 -27.95 -6.78 -0.59
N GLU A 202 -27.44 -6.64 0.65
CA GLU A 202 -28.26 -6.42 1.85
C GLU A 202 -29.09 -5.13 1.73
N ARG A 203 -28.48 -4.02 1.27
CA ARG A 203 -29.19 -2.75 1.07
C ARG A 203 -30.29 -2.84 0.03
N GLU A 204 -30.04 -3.51 -1.10
CA GLU A 204 -31.06 -3.67 -2.14
C GLU A 204 -32.17 -4.63 -1.69
N CYS A 205 -31.85 -5.67 -0.92
CA CYS A 205 -32.85 -6.55 -0.26
C CYS A 205 -33.74 -5.76 0.72
N GLU A 206 -33.17 -4.95 1.59
CA GLU A 206 -33.93 -4.11 2.52
C GLU A 206 -34.84 -3.11 1.80
N THR A 207 -34.35 -2.50 0.73
CA THR A 207 -35.12 -1.56 -0.10
C THR A 207 -36.30 -2.27 -0.75
N ALA A 208 -36.06 -3.43 -1.38
CA ALA A 208 -37.12 -4.24 -1.96
C ALA A 208 -38.15 -4.71 -0.93
N LEU A 209 -37.73 -5.06 0.29
CA LEU A 209 -38.66 -5.44 1.35
C LEU A 209 -39.55 -4.26 1.75
N ARG A 210 -38.97 -3.07 1.95
CA ARG A 210 -39.72 -1.86 2.33
C ARG A 210 -40.78 -1.51 1.29
N ASP A 211 -40.40 -1.49 0.02
CA ASP A 211 -41.30 -1.16 -1.10
C ASP A 211 -42.50 -2.12 -1.15
N ASN A 212 -42.31 -3.40 -0.81
CA ASN A 212 -43.37 -4.40 -0.76
C ASN A 212 -44.29 -4.30 0.48
N THR A 213 -43.87 -3.60 1.55
CA THR A 213 -44.66 -3.43 2.80
C THR A 213 -45.42 -2.12 2.88
N MET A 214 -45.22 -1.19 1.94
CA MET A 214 -45.98 0.07 1.87
C MET A 214 -47.33 -0.19 1.16
N PRO A 215 -48.49 0.04 1.81
CA PRO A 215 -49.78 -0.08 1.14
C PRO A 215 -49.90 1.03 0.08
N GLY A 216 -50.27 0.66 -1.14
CA GLY A 216 -50.54 1.58 -2.26
C GLY A 216 -51.80 2.41 -2.09
#